data_AF-A0AAF0PDR6-F1
#
_entry.id   AF-A0AAF0PDR6-F1
#
_cell.length_a   1.000
_cell.length_b   1.000
_cell.length_c   1.000
_cell.angle_alpha   90.00
_cell.angle_beta   90.00
_cell.angle_gamma   90.00
#
_symmetry.space_group_name_H-M   'P 1'
#
loop_
_entity.id
_entity.type
_entity.pdbx_description
1 polymer ?
#
loop_
_entity_poly.entity_id
_entity_poly.type
_entity_poly.pdbx_seq_one_letter_code
_entity_poly.pdbx_strand_id
1 'polypeptide(L)'
;MAAPSLFDGIRRAIEEFGLPPIALLVLVGVIRVVYGPQEAGLIYVGLTALILLGIYTRAKYWNVKYTFGVVVVGLGLWFGVPGVFPLLVPSPFAELGSFLALVSLIGLAMMLTNKA
;
A
#
# COMPACT_ATOMS: atom_id res chain seq x y z
N MET A 1 -16.20 -20.16 -6.29
CA MET A 1 -14.88 -20.04 -5.63
C MET A 1 -15.11 -19.91 -4.13
N ALA A 2 -14.26 -20.51 -3.29
CA ALA A 2 -14.36 -20.38 -1.84
C ALA A 2 -14.14 -18.91 -1.42
N ALA A 3 -14.80 -18.49 -0.34
CA ALA A 3 -14.59 -17.14 0.20
C ALA A 3 -13.13 -16.98 0.67
N PRO A 4 -12.46 -15.84 0.36
CA PRO A 4 -11.08 -15.61 0.78
C PRO A 4 -10.91 -15.77 2.29
N SER A 5 -9.82 -16.40 2.70
CA SER A 5 -9.51 -16.69 4.10
C SER A 5 -8.76 -15.54 4.78
N LEU A 6 -8.56 -15.67 6.10
CA LEU A 6 -7.68 -14.78 6.87
C LEU A 6 -6.25 -14.78 6.31
N PHE A 7 -5.72 -15.95 5.94
CA PHE A 7 -4.36 -16.10 5.40
C PHE A 7 -4.21 -15.41 4.04
N ASP A 8 -5.26 -15.43 3.22
CA ASP A 8 -5.27 -14.68 1.96
C ASP A 8 -5.19 -13.17 2.22
N GLY A 9 -5.84 -12.69 3.28
CA GLY A 9 -5.74 -11.29 3.72
C GLY A 9 -4.35 -10.92 4.22
N ILE A 10 -3.72 -11.78 5.02
CA ILE A 10 -2.34 -11.62 5.49
C ILE A 10 -1.37 -11.54 4.31
N ARG A 11 -1.49 -12.49 3.36
CA ARG A 11 -0.67 -12.52 2.15
C ARG A 11 -0.83 -11.23 1.35
N ARG A 12 -2.06 -10.78 1.15
CA ARG A 12 -2.35 -9.52 0.47
C ARG A 12 -1.69 -8.33 1.16
N ALA A 13 -1.73 -8.28 2.48
CA ALA A 13 -1.08 -7.19 3.23
C ALA A 13 0.44 -7.16 3.00
N ILE A 14 1.08 -8.33 2.97
CA ILE A 14 2.52 -8.43 2.67
C ILE A 14 2.82 -7.98 1.24
N GLU A 15 2.01 -8.41 0.27
CA GLU A 15 2.18 -8.07 -1.15
C GLU A 15 1.99 -6.56 -1.43
N GLU A 16 1.09 -5.90 -0.72
CA GLU A 16 0.74 -4.49 -1.00
C GLU A 16 1.44 -3.49 -0.06
N PHE A 17 1.73 -3.85 1.18
CA PHE A 17 2.33 -2.96 2.19
C PHE A 17 3.73 -3.39 2.66
N GLY A 18 4.07 -4.68 2.53
CA GLY A 18 5.36 -5.21 2.98
C GLY A 18 6.48 -5.00 1.97
N LEU A 19 6.13 -4.98 0.68
CA LEU A 19 7.05 -4.70 -0.41
C LEU A 19 6.39 -3.71 -1.36
N PRO A 20 7.05 -2.60 -1.73
CA PRO A 20 6.57 -1.82 -2.85
C PRO A 20 6.50 -2.70 -4.10
N PRO A 21 5.47 -2.55 -4.94
CA PRO A 21 5.37 -3.32 -6.17
C PRO A 21 6.66 -3.16 -6.98
N ILE A 22 7.32 -4.27 -7.31
CA ILE A 22 8.61 -4.25 -8.03
C ILE A 22 8.47 -3.44 -9.34
N ALA A 23 7.34 -3.59 -10.03
CA ALA A 23 7.04 -2.83 -11.24
C ALA A 23 6.99 -1.30 -10.99
N LEU A 24 6.45 -0.88 -9.84
CA LEU A 24 6.40 0.53 -9.44
C LEU A 24 7.80 1.05 -9.11
N LEU A 25 8.63 0.26 -8.41
CA LEU A 25 10.02 0.62 -8.15
C LEU A 25 10.86 0.76 -9.43
N VAL A 26 10.74 -0.19 -10.36
CA VAL A 26 11.48 -0.15 -11.63
C VAL A 26 11.07 1.08 -12.44
N LEU A 27 9.77 1.35 -12.54
CA LEU A 27 9.26 2.52 -13.24
C LEU A 27 9.78 3.83 -12.64
N VAL A 28 9.70 3.97 -11.33
CA VAL A 28 10.20 5.16 -10.61
C VAL A 28 11.71 5.30 -10.79
N GLY A 29 12.46 4.20 -10.79
CA GLY A 29 13.90 4.19 -11.07
C GLY A 29 14.24 4.68 -12.48
N VAL A 30 13.53 4.21 -13.50
CA VAL A 30 13.72 4.66 -14.89
C VAL A 30 13.40 6.15 -15.02
N ILE A 31 12.28 6.60 -14.45
CA ILE A 31 11.86 8.00 -14.52
C ILE A 31 12.85 8.91 -13.78
N ARG A 32 13.40 8.45 -12.66
CA ARG A 32 14.42 9.19 -11.92
C ARG A 32 15.67 9.45 -12.77
N VAL A 33 16.06 8.48 -13.60
CA VAL A 33 17.23 8.61 -14.50
C VAL A 33 16.93 9.51 -15.70
N VAL A 34 15.71 9.43 -16.26
CA VAL A 34 15.35 10.13 -17.51
C VAL A 34 14.89 11.58 -17.27
N TYR A 35 14.05 11.80 -16.26
CA TYR A 35 13.35 13.06 -16.03
C TYR A 35 13.79 13.78 -14.75
N GLY A 36 14.35 13.03 -13.79
CA GLY A 36 14.84 13.58 -12.55
C GLY A 36 14.07 13.11 -11.30
N PRO A 37 14.55 13.49 -10.11
CA PRO A 37 14.05 12.97 -8.85
C PRO A 37 12.65 13.48 -8.46
N GLN A 38 12.25 14.67 -8.92
CA GLN A 38 10.97 15.29 -8.53
C GLN A 38 9.80 14.61 -9.27
N GLU A 39 9.95 14.40 -10.57
CA GLU A 39 9.02 13.71 -11.47
C GLU A 39 8.83 12.26 -11.04
N ALA A 40 9.93 11.58 -10.68
CA ALA A 40 9.90 10.24 -10.13
C ALA A 40 9.11 10.16 -8.81
N GLY A 41 9.29 11.16 -7.93
CA GLY A 41 8.55 11.27 -6.68
C GLY A 41 7.05 11.50 -6.88
N LEU A 42 6.67 12.37 -7.81
CA LEU A 42 5.27 12.61 -8.15
C LEU A 42 4.60 11.35 -8.72
N ILE A 43 5.29 10.64 -9.59
CA ILE A 43 4.76 9.40 -10.19
C ILE A 43 4.65 8.29 -9.15
N TYR A 44 5.63 8.18 -8.24
CA TYR A 44 5.55 7.28 -7.09
C TYR A 44 4.28 7.54 -6.26
N VAL A 45 4.05 8.78 -5.84
CA VAL A 45 2.89 9.14 -5.00
C VAL A 45 1.59 8.92 -5.76
N GLY A 46 1.50 9.35 -7.02
CA GLY A 46 0.30 9.22 -7.85
C GLY A 46 -0.10 7.76 -8.07
N LEU A 47 0.85 6.90 -8.46
CA LEU A 47 0.58 5.48 -8.66
C LEU A 47 0.26 4.76 -7.35
N THR A 48 0.96 5.08 -6.27
CA THR A 48 0.66 4.54 -4.93
C THR A 48 -0.76 4.90 -4.53
N ALA A 49 -1.17 6.16 -4.69
CA ALA A 49 -2.54 6.59 -4.41
C ALA A 49 -3.58 5.83 -5.24
N LEU A 50 -3.32 5.61 -6.54
CA LEU A 50 -4.22 4.86 -7.42
C LEU A 50 -4.35 3.38 -7.01
N ILE A 51 -3.24 2.74 -6.64
CA ILE A 51 -3.25 1.34 -6.17
C ILE A 51 -4.06 1.24 -4.87
N LEU A 52 -3.78 2.12 -3.89
CA LEU A 52 -4.48 2.13 -2.60
C LEU A 52 -5.97 2.45 -2.78
N LEU A 53 -6.34 3.36 -3.68
CA LEU A 53 -7.74 3.63 -4.02
C LEU A 53 -8.42 2.42 -4.65
N GLY A 54 -7.71 1.70 -5.55
CA GLY A 54 -8.18 0.45 -6.13
C GLY A 54 -8.43 -0.64 -5.07
N ILE A 55 -7.57 -0.70 -4.05
CA ILE A 55 -7.76 -1.60 -2.90
C ILE A 55 -8.98 -1.19 -2.09
N TYR A 56 -9.07 0.09 -1.71
CA TYR A 56 -10.16 0.64 -0.90
C TYR A 56 -11.54 0.43 -1.55
N THR A 57 -11.66 0.66 -2.86
CA THR A 57 -12.92 0.46 -3.60
C THR A 57 -13.36 -1.01 -3.62
N ARG A 58 -12.41 -1.94 -3.79
CA ARG A 58 -12.68 -3.39 -3.78
C ARG A 58 -12.97 -3.93 -2.37
N ALA A 59 -12.45 -3.29 -1.34
CA ALA A 59 -12.62 -3.72 0.04
C ALA A 59 -14.09 -3.76 0.51
N LYS A 60 -14.97 -2.99 -0.13
CA LYS A 60 -16.42 -3.08 0.07
C LYS A 60 -16.97 -4.50 -0.14
N TYR A 61 -16.36 -5.29 -1.03
CA TYR A 61 -16.80 -6.65 -1.35
C TYR A 61 -16.06 -7.75 -0.58
N TRP A 62 -15.09 -7.39 0.26
CA TRP A 62 -14.34 -8.37 1.05
C TRP A 62 -15.14 -8.87 2.26
N ASN A 63 -14.90 -10.11 2.66
CA ASN A 63 -15.42 -10.64 3.91
C ASN A 63 -14.60 -10.16 5.12
N VAL A 64 -15.18 -10.25 6.32
CA VAL A 64 -14.56 -9.75 7.57
C VAL A 64 -13.20 -10.38 7.83
N LYS A 65 -13.08 -11.71 7.68
CA LYS A 65 -11.84 -12.45 7.97
C LYS A 65 -10.69 -11.98 7.09
N TYR A 66 -10.95 -11.82 5.80
CA TYR A 66 -9.96 -11.31 4.84
C TYR A 66 -9.54 -9.88 5.17
N THR A 67 -10.51 -8.97 5.36
CA THR A 67 -10.24 -7.56 5.68
C THR A 67 -9.45 -7.42 6.99
N PHE A 68 -9.79 -8.23 8.00
CA PHE A 68 -9.09 -8.24 9.28
C PHE A 68 -7.61 -8.61 9.10
N GLY A 69 -7.32 -9.67 8.33
CA GLY A 69 -5.94 -10.07 8.02
C GLY A 69 -5.15 -8.97 7.32
N VAL A 70 -5.77 -8.28 6.36
CA VAL A 70 -5.14 -7.15 5.65
C VAL A 70 -4.82 -6.01 6.61
N VAL A 71 -5.78 -5.59 7.45
CA VAL A 71 -5.62 -4.43 8.34
C VAL A 71 -4.56 -4.69 9.41
N VAL A 72 -4.63 -5.82 10.10
CA VAL A 72 -3.71 -6.11 11.22
C VAL A 72 -2.28 -6.25 10.74
N VAL A 73 -2.06 -7.01 9.67
CA VAL A 73 -0.71 -7.22 9.12
C VAL A 73 -0.23 -5.97 8.39
N GLY A 74 -1.11 -5.28 7.66
CA GLY A 74 -0.78 -4.01 7.00
C GLY A 74 -0.33 -2.94 7.99
N LEU A 75 -1.01 -2.79 9.13
CA LEU A 75 -0.57 -1.89 10.20
C LEU A 75 0.76 -2.32 10.81
N GLY A 76 0.93 -3.63 11.07
CA GLY A 76 2.21 -4.16 11.56
C GLY A 76 3.38 -3.88 10.63
N LEU A 77 3.17 -4.05 9.32
CA LEU A 77 4.17 -3.73 8.29
C LEU A 77 4.42 -2.22 8.16
N TRP A 78 3.38 -1.39 8.30
CA TRP A 78 3.53 0.05 8.27
C TRP A 78 4.45 0.56 9.40
N PHE A 79 4.32 -0.01 10.61
CA PHE A 79 5.26 0.28 11.71
C PHE A 79 6.63 -0.39 11.54
N GLY A 80 6.67 -1.60 10.98
CA GLY A 80 7.85 -2.46 10.93
C GLY A 80 8.77 -2.27 9.71
N VAL A 81 8.31 -1.59 8.66
CA VAL A 81 9.08 -1.38 7.42
C VAL A 81 9.55 0.09 7.30
N PRO A 82 10.44 0.61 8.17
CA PRO A 82 11.20 1.81 7.86
C PRO A 82 12.58 1.41 7.30
N GLY A 83 12.95 1.91 6.13
CA GLY A 83 14.38 1.97 5.79
C GLY A 83 14.77 2.12 4.32
N VAL A 84 14.05 1.50 3.39
CA VAL A 84 14.56 1.37 1.99
C VAL A 84 14.07 2.49 1.07
N PHE A 85 12.92 3.09 1.36
CA PHE A 85 12.28 4.07 0.48
C PHE A 85 13.03 5.40 0.30
N PRO A 86 13.63 6.01 1.34
CA PRO A 86 14.38 7.26 1.17
C PRO A 86 15.61 7.12 0.27
N LEU A 87 16.10 5.90 0.02
CA LEU A 87 17.21 5.64 -0.91
C LEU A 87 16.76 5.74 -2.38
N LEU A 88 15.50 5.40 -2.66
CA LEU A 88 14.97 5.27 -4.02
C LEU A 88 14.18 6.52 -4.46
N VAL A 89 13.55 7.22 -3.52
CA VAL A 89 12.67 8.36 -3.76
C VAL A 89 13.07 9.52 -2.83
N PRO A 90 13.01 10.79 -3.25
CA PRO A 90 13.27 11.90 -2.34
C PRO A 90 12.37 11.83 -1.09
N SER A 91 12.95 12.09 0.08
CA SER A 91 12.31 11.92 1.41
C SER A 91 10.85 12.39 1.48
N PRO A 92 10.48 13.57 0.96
CA PRO A 92 9.10 14.07 1.09
C PRO A 92 8.06 13.17 0.40
N PHE A 93 8.40 12.59 -0.75
CA PHE A 93 7.47 11.74 -1.50
C PHE A 93 7.37 10.34 -0.91
N ALA A 94 8.46 9.83 -0.33
CA ALA A 94 8.44 8.57 0.42
C ALA A 94 7.54 8.68 1.66
N GLU A 95 7.66 9.79 2.40
CA GLU A 95 6.81 10.11 3.55
C GLU A 95 5.34 10.26 3.15
N LEU A 96 5.05 10.96 2.05
CA LEU A 96 3.69 11.07 1.50
C LEU A 96 3.11 9.71 1.11
N GLY A 97 3.89 8.83 0.48
CA GLY A 97 3.44 7.47 0.16
C GLY A 97 3.12 6.65 1.41
N SER A 98 3.96 6.74 2.44
CA SER A 98 3.71 6.12 3.75
C SER A 98 2.45 6.66 4.41
N PHE A 99 2.24 7.98 4.36
CA PHE A 99 1.04 8.62 4.88
C PHE A 99 -0.22 8.16 4.15
N LEU A 100 -0.18 8.05 2.81
CA LEU A 100 -1.29 7.51 2.03
C LEU A 100 -1.60 6.05 2.40
N ALA A 101 -0.57 5.23 2.61
CA ALA A 101 -0.74 3.85 3.07
C ALA A 101 -1.46 3.81 4.43
N LEU A 102 -1.05 4.66 5.39
CA LEU A 102 -1.72 4.77 6.69
C LEU A 102 -3.20 5.16 6.55
N VAL A 103 -3.50 6.20 5.76
CA VAL A 103 -4.87 6.64 5.51
C VAL A 103 -5.71 5.52 4.90
N SER A 104 -5.14 4.75 3.97
CA SER A 104 -5.82 3.60 3.37
C SER A 104 -6.11 2.50 4.39
N LEU A 105 -5.16 2.18 5.28
CA LEU A 105 -5.32 1.18 6.34
C LEU A 105 -6.38 1.60 7.35
N ILE A 106 -6.41 2.87 7.75
CA ILE A 106 -7.47 3.42 8.60
C ILE A 106 -8.83 3.30 7.89
N GLY A 107 -8.90 3.65 6.61
CA GLY A 107 -10.13 3.50 5.82
C GLY A 107 -10.62 2.04 5.75
N LEU A 108 -9.72 1.08 5.60
CA LEU A 108 -10.04 -0.35 5.64
C LEU A 108 -10.49 -0.81 7.03
N ALA A 109 -9.85 -0.31 8.08
CA ALA A 109 -10.22 -0.60 9.47
C ALA A 109 -11.65 -0.09 9.79
N MET A 110 -12.01 1.11 9.32
CA MET A 110 -13.38 1.62 9.44
C MET A 110 -14.40 0.80 8.64
N MET A 111 -14.01 0.20 7.51
CA MET A 111 -14.88 -0.74 6.81
C MET A 111 -15.07 -2.05 7.56
N LEU A 112 -14.10 -2.47 8.37
CA LEU A 112 -14.20 -3.65 9.20
C LEU A 112 -15.34 -3.53 10.21
N THR A 113 -15.47 -2.38 10.88
CA THR A 113 -16.52 -2.13 11.88
C THR A 113 -17.92 -2.15 11.29
N ASN A 114 -18.06 -1.86 9.99
CA ASN A 114 -19.34 -1.91 9.29
C ASN A 114 -19.70 -3.31 8.76
N LYS A 115 -18.76 -4.26 8.80
CA LYS A 115 -18.93 -5.63 8.29
C LYS A 115 -19.09 -6.67 9.41
N ALA A 116 -18.68 -6.33 10.64
CA ALA A 116 -18.83 -7.15 11.84
C ALA A 116 -20.22 -6.99 12.44
#